data_AF-A0A523B4J8-F1
#
_entry.id   AF-A0A523B4J8-F1
#
_cell.length_a   1.000
_cell.length_b   1.000
_cell.length_c   1.000
_cell.angle_alpha   90.00
_cell.angle_beta   90.00
_cell.angle_gamma   90.00
#
_symmetry.space_group_name_H-M   'P 1'
#
loop_
_entity.id
_entity.type
_entity.pdbx_description
1 polymer ?
#
loop_
_entity_poly.entity_id
_entity_poly.type
_entity_poly.pdbx_seq_one_letter_code
_entity_poly.pdbx_strand_id
1 'polypeptide(L)'
;MRPGTKIYIVRIVFAIVAGIISALINPMLLKLSHHGIVASLLPVLIATFLYITSYYFIRDLIKINPSSLNEPSYMYKGGVLTYIFVWLVTWSIIATFCFPSLAQ
;
A
#
# COMPACT_ATOMS: atom_id res chain seq x y z
N MET A 1 -7.32 19.80 10.73
CA MET A 1 -6.15 18.95 10.39
C MET A 1 -5.31 19.60 9.30
N ARG A 2 -3.98 19.55 9.42
CA ARG A 2 -3.06 20.07 8.39
C ARG A 2 -3.18 19.22 7.10
N PRO A 3 -3.02 19.81 5.90
CA PRO A 3 -3.09 19.07 4.63
C PRO A 3 -2.13 17.88 4.57
N GLY A 4 -0.91 18.03 5.09
CA GLY A 4 0.06 16.93 5.17
C GLY A 4 -0.41 15.75 6.02
N THR A 5 -1.15 16.00 7.11
CA THR A 5 -1.73 14.93 7.93
C THR A 5 -2.81 14.16 7.17
N LYS A 6 -3.63 14.85 6.36
CA LYS A 6 -4.65 14.18 5.53
C LYS A 6 -3.98 13.27 4.49
N ILE A 7 -2.91 13.73 3.85
CA ILE A 7 -2.10 12.92 2.93
C ILE A 7 -1.62 11.65 3.63
N TYR A 8 -1.02 11.78 4.82
CA TYR A 8 -0.55 10.63 5.60
C TYR A 8 -1.65 9.60 5.88
N ILE A 9 -2.82 10.05 6.38
CA ILE A 9 -3.92 9.14 6.71
C ILE A 9 -4.39 8.39 5.47
N VAL A 10 -4.52 9.06 4.33
CA VAL A 10 -4.95 8.42 3.09
C VAL A 10 -3.94 7.38 2.64
N ARG A 11 -2.64 7.71 2.69
CA ARG A 11 -1.58 6.73 2.38
C ARG A 11 -1.64 5.53 3.32
N ILE A 12 -1.88 5.73 4.61
CA ILE A 12 -2.06 4.62 5.58
C ILE A 12 -3.24 3.74 5.18
N VAL A 13 -4.40 4.32 4.85
CA VAL A 13 -5.59 3.56 4.44
C VAL A 13 -5.30 2.75 3.18
N PHE A 14 -4.70 3.36 2.15
CA PHE A 14 -4.35 2.65 0.92
C PHE A 14 -3.28 1.57 1.14
N ALA A 15 -2.33 1.79 2.05
CA ALA A 15 -1.33 0.79 2.40
C ALA A 15 -1.96 -0.44 3.08
N ILE A 16 -2.93 -0.23 3.97
CA ILE A 16 -3.69 -1.32 4.60
C ILE A 16 -4.45 -2.12 3.53
N VAL A 17 -5.17 -1.42 2.64
CA VAL A 17 -5.89 -2.06 1.52
C VAL A 17 -4.92 -2.85 0.62
N ALA A 18 -3.77 -2.27 0.28
CA ALA A 18 -2.73 -2.96 -0.48
C ALA A 18 -2.24 -4.22 0.22
N GLY A 19 -2.07 -4.16 1.55
CA GLY A 19 -1.58 -5.29 2.35
C GLY A 19 -2.59 -6.43 2.40
N ILE A 20 -3.87 -6.11 2.59
CA ILE A 20 -4.97 -7.08 2.56
C ILE A 20 -5.05 -7.75 1.19
N ILE A 21 -5.07 -6.97 0.10
CA ILE A 21 -5.13 -7.52 -1.26
C ILE A 21 -3.91 -8.41 -1.54
N SER A 22 -2.72 -7.96 -1.14
CA SER A 22 -1.48 -8.74 -1.29
C SER A 22 -1.56 -10.08 -0.55
N ALA A 23 -2.06 -10.08 0.70
CA ALA A 23 -2.21 -11.27 1.51
C ALA A 23 -3.23 -12.27 0.95
N LEU A 24 -4.31 -11.78 0.34
CA LEU A 24 -5.37 -12.62 -0.23
C LEU A 24 -4.98 -13.25 -1.58
N ILE A 25 -4.20 -12.54 -2.40
CA ILE A 25 -3.79 -13.01 -3.73
C ILE A 25 -2.58 -13.95 -3.66
N ASN A 26 -1.63 -13.69 -2.75
CA ASN A 26 -0.42 -14.51 -2.57
C ASN A 26 -0.67 -16.03 -2.43
N PRO A 27 -1.65 -16.52 -1.66
CA PRO A 27 -1.95 -17.95 -1.57
C PRO A 27 -2.55 -18.57 -2.83
N MET A 28 -3.31 -17.81 -3.63
CA MET A 28 -3.75 -18.28 -4.96
C MET A 28 -2.54 -18.43 -5.87
N LEU A 29 -1.58 -17.50 -5.80
CA LEU A 29 -0.34 -17.56 -6.58
C LEU A 29 0.61 -18.65 -6.13
N LEU A 30 0.75 -18.90 -4.82
CA LEU A 30 1.60 -19.98 -4.28
C LEU A 30 1.06 -21.37 -4.63
N LYS A 31 -0.26 -21.51 -4.79
CA LYS A 31 -0.88 -22.76 -5.29
C LYS A 31 -0.71 -22.95 -6.80
N LEU A 32 -0.70 -21.87 -7.59
CA LEU A 32 -0.58 -21.93 -9.05
C LEU A 32 0.87 -21.88 -9.56
N SER A 33 1.77 -21.28 -8.80
CA SER A 33 3.11 -20.91 -9.24
C SER A 33 4.10 -21.48 -8.24
N HIS A 34 4.93 -22.42 -8.67
CA HIS A 34 6.08 -22.88 -7.90
C HIS A 34 6.96 -21.68 -7.53
N HIS A 35 6.80 -21.13 -6.31
CA HIS A 35 7.68 -20.17 -5.61
C HIS A 35 8.51 -19.26 -6.54
N GLY A 36 7.86 -18.62 -7.51
CA GLY A 36 8.52 -17.90 -8.58
C GLY A 36 8.56 -16.40 -8.33
N ILE A 37 9.48 -15.70 -9.00
CA ILE A 37 9.62 -14.24 -9.03
C ILE A 37 8.26 -13.51 -9.19
N VAL A 38 7.31 -14.13 -9.92
CA VAL A 38 5.95 -13.63 -10.14
C VAL A 38 5.13 -13.46 -8.84
N ALA A 39 5.25 -14.38 -7.89
CA ALA A 39 4.54 -14.32 -6.61
C ALA A 39 4.99 -13.13 -5.75
N SER A 40 6.25 -12.71 -5.88
CA SER A 40 6.81 -11.55 -5.19
C SER A 40 6.59 -10.24 -5.94
N LEU A 41 6.58 -10.26 -7.27
CA LEU A 41 6.39 -9.05 -8.09
C LEU A 41 4.95 -8.53 -8.07
N LEU A 42 3.95 -9.41 -8.08
CA LEU A 42 2.56 -8.95 -8.17
C LEU A 42 2.12 -8.10 -6.96
N PRO A 43 2.42 -8.47 -5.69
CA PRO A 43 2.16 -7.61 -4.54
C PRO A 43 2.81 -6.23 -4.66
N VAL A 44 4.05 -6.17 -5.17
CA VAL A 44 4.78 -4.91 -5.38
C VAL A 44 4.09 -4.03 -6.43
N LEU A 45 3.64 -4.63 -7.53
CA LEU A 45 2.89 -3.92 -8.57
C LEU A 45 1.56 -3.37 -8.04
N ILE A 46 0.83 -4.17 -7.26
CA ILE A 46 -0.44 -3.75 -6.62
C ILE A 46 -0.19 -2.61 -5.64
N ALA A 47 0.80 -2.73 -4.78
CA ALA A 47 1.17 -1.69 -3.83
C ALA A 47 1.58 -0.39 -4.53
N THR A 48 2.31 -0.49 -5.65
CA THR A 48 2.73 0.67 -6.45
C THR A 48 1.52 1.33 -7.12
N PHE A 49 0.62 0.54 -7.71
CA PHE A 49 -0.59 1.03 -8.33
C PHE A 49 -1.50 1.74 -7.33
N LEU A 50 -1.69 1.17 -6.13
CA LEU A 50 -2.48 1.80 -5.07
C LEU A 50 -1.81 3.04 -4.48
N TYR A 51 -0.47 3.07 -4.44
CA TYR A 51 0.25 4.29 -4.12
C TYR A 51 -0.06 5.39 -5.15
N ILE A 52 0.06 5.11 -6.44
CA ILE A 52 -0.29 6.10 -7.49
C ILE A 52 -1.76 6.50 -7.40
N THR A 53 -2.66 5.55 -7.16
CA THR A 53 -4.10 5.81 -7.02
C THR A 53 -4.39 6.75 -5.85
N SER A 54 -3.71 6.56 -4.71
CA SER A 54 -3.91 7.43 -3.55
C SER A 54 -3.48 8.89 -3.81
N TYR A 55 -2.57 9.15 -4.76
CA TYR A 55 -2.31 10.52 -5.22
C TYR A 55 -3.54 11.15 -5.88
N TYR A 56 -4.16 10.43 -6.82
CA TYR A 56 -5.38 10.90 -7.49
C TYR A 56 -6.53 11.06 -6.50
N PHE A 57 -6.66 10.15 -5.54
CA PHE A 57 -7.65 10.27 -4.46
C PHE A 57 -7.45 11.55 -3.64
N ILE A 58 -6.21 11.86 -3.24
CA ILE A 58 -5.86 13.09 -2.50
C ILE A 58 -6.17 14.34 -3.34
N ARG A 59 -5.83 14.31 -4.62
CA ARG A 59 -6.02 15.44 -5.54
C ARG A 59 -7.49 15.70 -5.83
N ASP A 60 -8.22 14.66 -6.21
CA ASP A 60 -9.53 14.80 -6.86
C ASP A 60 -10.68 14.74 -5.84
N LEU A 61 -10.55 13.89 -4.81
CA LEU A 61 -11.59 13.73 -3.78
C LEU A 61 -11.35 14.60 -2.56
N ILE A 62 -10.11 14.66 -2.06
CA ILE A 62 -9.77 15.47 -0.88
C ILE A 62 -9.46 16.91 -1.26
N LYS A 63 -9.24 17.19 -2.55
CA LYS A 63 -9.02 18.52 -3.11
C LYS A 63 -7.81 19.23 -2.50
N ILE A 64 -6.74 18.46 -2.23
CA ILE A 64 -5.46 19.02 -1.77
C ILE A 64 -4.61 19.32 -3.00
N ASN A 65 -4.33 20.60 -3.22
CA ASN A 65 -3.46 21.05 -4.30
C ASN A 65 -2.00 21.16 -3.81
N PRO A 66 -0.99 20.97 -4.69
CA PRO A 66 0.41 21.11 -4.34
C PRO A 66 0.75 22.50 -3.77
N SER A 67 0.06 23.54 -4.23
CA SER A 67 0.21 24.93 -3.75
C SER A 67 -0.24 25.16 -2.31
N SER A 68 -1.04 24.25 -1.75
CA SER A 68 -1.50 24.31 -0.35
C SER A 68 -0.51 23.70 0.64
N LEU A 69 0.60 23.13 0.16
CA LEU A 69 1.65 22.52 0.95
C LEU A 69 2.86 23.44 1.01
N ASN A 70 3.56 23.44 2.16
CA ASN A 70 4.84 24.14 2.31
C ASN A 70 5.88 23.63 1.29
N GLU A 71 5.80 22.35 0.93
CA GLU A 71 6.62 21.74 -0.09
C GLU A 71 5.71 21.00 -1.09
N PRO A 72 5.60 21.44 -2.36
CA PRO A 72 4.76 20.79 -3.35
C PRO A 72 5.17 19.33 -3.64
N SER A 73 6.47 19.02 -3.50
CA SER A 73 7.02 17.68 -3.67
C SER A 73 6.42 16.67 -2.67
N TYR A 74 5.95 17.18 -1.52
CA TYR A 74 5.36 16.39 -0.45
C TYR A 74 4.07 15.69 -0.88
N MET A 75 3.36 16.19 -1.90
CA MET A 75 2.20 15.48 -2.43
C MET A 75 2.56 14.13 -3.07
N TYR A 76 3.76 14.05 -3.65
CA TYR A 76 4.28 12.88 -4.37
C TYR A 76 5.15 11.99 -3.50
N LYS A 77 5.93 12.56 -2.58
CA LYS A 77 6.90 11.84 -1.74
C LYS A 77 6.44 11.68 -0.30
N GLY A 78 5.46 12.48 0.13
CA GLY A 78 4.93 12.47 1.48
C GLY A 78 4.35 11.10 1.82
N GLY A 79 4.86 10.51 2.90
CA GLY A 79 4.38 9.24 3.40
C GLY A 79 4.70 8.02 2.54
N VAL A 80 5.64 8.08 1.57
CA VAL A 80 6.12 6.88 0.85
C VAL A 80 6.62 5.81 1.82
N LEU A 81 7.54 6.18 2.73
CA LEU A 81 8.12 5.22 3.67
C LEU A 81 7.05 4.65 4.61
N THR A 82 6.16 5.50 5.12
CA THR A 82 5.05 5.07 5.97
C THR A 82 4.10 4.13 5.23
N TYR A 83 3.80 4.44 3.97
CA TYR A 83 2.99 3.58 3.12
C TYR A 83 3.63 2.20 2.96
N ILE A 84 4.91 2.14 2.60
CA ILE A 84 5.64 0.88 2.42
C ILE A 84 5.64 0.08 3.72
N PHE A 85 5.97 0.72 4.85
CA PHE A 85 6.03 0.05 6.14
C PHE A 85 4.67 -0.51 6.57
N VAL A 86 3.60 0.30 6.48
CA VAL A 86 2.23 -0.14 6.83
C VAL A 86 1.76 -1.26 5.90
N TRP A 87 2.07 -1.17 4.60
CA TRP A 87 1.75 -2.19 3.62
C TRP A 87 2.41 -3.53 3.99
N LEU A 88 3.72 -3.53 4.25
CA LEU A 88 4.47 -4.73 4.63
C LEU A 88 3.97 -5.33 5.94
N VAL A 89 3.76 -4.49 6.97
CA VAL A 89 3.25 -4.96 8.26
C VAL A 89 1.86 -5.57 8.11
N THR A 90 0.95 -4.91 7.39
CA THR A 90 -0.41 -5.41 7.16
C THR A 90 -0.36 -6.73 6.39
N TRP A 91 0.44 -6.80 5.33
CA TRP A 91 0.59 -8.01 4.54
C TRP A 91 1.10 -9.18 5.40
N SER A 92 2.17 -8.99 6.17
CA SER A 92 2.75 -10.01 7.04
C SER A 92 1.77 -10.50 8.12
N ILE A 93 1.03 -9.59 8.75
CA ILE A 93 0.04 -9.95 9.77
C ILE A 93 -1.07 -10.79 9.16
N ILE A 94 -1.69 -10.33 8.07
CA ILE A 94 -2.81 -11.03 7.44
C ILE A 94 -2.34 -12.38 6.86
N ALA A 95 -1.17 -12.43 6.22
CA ALA A 95 -0.60 -13.67 5.71
C ALA A 95 -0.40 -14.71 6.83
N THR A 96 0.09 -14.28 8.00
CA THR A 96 0.24 -15.14 9.18
C THR A 96 -1.09 -15.74 9.63
N PHE A 97 -2.16 -14.93 9.68
CA PHE A 97 -3.49 -15.41 10.09
C PHE A 97 -4.18 -16.29 9.03
N CYS A 98 -3.97 -16.00 7.75
CA CYS A 98 -4.62 -16.75 6.66
C CYS A 98 -3.92 -18.08 6.34
N PHE A 99 -2.63 -18.24 6.64
CA PHE A 99 -1.83 -19.44 6.33
C PHE A 99 -1.01 -19.95 7.52
N PRO A 100 -1.67 -20.44 8.58
CA PRO A 100 -0.96 -20.95 9.76
C PRO A 100 -0.05 -22.16 9.45
N SER A 101 -0.31 -22.90 8.36
CA SER A 101 0.44 -24.08 7.95
C SER A 101 1.81 -23.79 7.28
N LEU A 102 2.13 -22.53 6.97
CA LEU A 102 3.46 -22.12 6.47
C LEU A 102 4.42 -21.72 7.59
N ALA A 103 3.95 -21.71 8.84
CA ALA A 103 4.73 -21.34 10.04
C ALA A 103 5.21 -22.56 10.86
N GLN A 104 5.02 -23.78 10.34
CA GLN A 104 5.57 -25.04 10.86
C GLN A 104 6.66 -25.54 9.90
#